data_AF-A0A2S3R8D2-F1
#
_entry.id   AF-A0A2S3R8D2-F1
#
_cell.length_a   1.000
_cell.length_b   1.000
_cell.length_c   1.000
_cell.angle_alpha   90.00
_cell.angle_beta   90.00
_cell.angle_gamma   90.00
#
_symmetry.space_group_name_H-M   'P 1'
#
loop_
_entity.id
_entity.type
_entity.pdbx_description
1 polymer ?
#
loop_
_entity_poly.entity_id
_entity_poly.type
_entity_poly.pdbx_seq_one_letter_code
_entity_poly.pdbx_strand_id
1 'polypeptide(L)'
;MSKSLLSKKTDNTESREALSTESEIRNKVEAENKQKTQAIQKKHRERYLADWKSEKAKIDSMKGGELASYIHESLDSAFDPRVGLHSMKINPHEHAIIKLALERSGARSSRELFVKYCKEIIDE
;
A
#
# COMPACT_ATOMS: atom_id res chain seq x y z
N MET A 1 57.29 57.60 15.25
CA MET A 1 57.27 56.28 14.59
C MET A 1 56.01 55.53 15.01
N SER A 2 54.88 55.86 14.40
CA SER A 2 53.56 55.27 14.68
C SER A 2 53.37 53.98 13.90
N LYS A 3 53.45 52.82 14.57
CA LYS A 3 53.14 51.52 13.97
C LYS A 3 51.62 51.29 14.02
N SER A 4 51.00 51.33 12.84
CA SER A 4 49.59 51.02 12.59
C SER A 4 49.30 49.55 12.85
N LEU A 5 48.31 49.26 13.71
CA LEU A 5 47.79 47.91 14.03
C LEU A 5 46.45 47.66 13.32
N LEU A 6 46.46 47.67 11.99
CA LEU A 6 45.28 47.32 11.19
C LEU A 6 45.63 46.19 10.23
N SER A 7 45.82 44.98 10.77
CA SER A 7 45.68 43.77 9.95
C SER A 7 44.19 43.53 9.70
N LYS A 8 43.80 43.54 8.42
CA LYS A 8 42.47 43.17 7.95
C LYS A 8 42.11 41.79 8.53
N LYS A 9 41.06 41.73 9.36
CA LYS A 9 40.41 40.46 9.72
C LYS A 9 39.87 39.88 8.41
N THR A 10 40.44 38.75 8.00
CA THR A 10 39.83 37.91 6.96
C THR A 10 38.53 37.37 7.53
N ASP A 11 37.41 37.75 6.92
CA ASP A 11 36.10 37.21 7.21
C ASP A 11 36.13 35.70 7.01
N ASN A 12 36.27 34.97 8.11
CA ASN A 12 35.95 33.55 8.14
C ASN A 12 34.43 33.47 8.18
N THR A 13 33.82 33.59 6.99
CA THR A 13 32.38 33.39 6.82
C THR A 13 32.13 31.89 6.87
N GLU A 14 32.23 31.31 8.06
CA GLU A 14 31.59 30.02 8.31
C GLU A 14 30.11 30.21 7.99
N SER A 15 29.65 29.58 6.92
CA SER A 15 28.25 29.61 6.51
C SER A 15 27.42 29.02 7.64
N ARG A 16 26.84 29.88 8.49
CA ARG A 16 25.82 29.48 9.45
C ARG A 16 24.67 28.87 8.67
N GLU A 17 24.45 27.57 8.82
CA GLU A 17 23.26 26.91 8.28
C GLU A 17 22.02 27.60 8.84
N ALA A 18 21.08 27.97 7.97
CA ALA A 18 19.84 28.61 8.37
C ALA A 18 19.07 27.68 9.31
N LEU A 19 18.68 28.18 10.49
CA LEU A 19 17.85 27.45 11.44
C LEU A 19 16.49 27.18 10.79
N SER A 20 16.22 25.92 10.45
CA SER A 20 14.93 25.50 9.89
C SER A 20 13.80 25.72 10.91
N THR A 21 12.66 26.19 10.44
CA THR A 21 11.45 26.36 11.25
C THR A 21 10.89 25.00 11.68
N GLU A 22 10.16 24.96 12.80
CA GLU A 22 9.54 23.73 13.30
C GLU A 22 8.63 23.05 12.25
N SER A 23 7.94 23.86 11.43
CA SER A 23 7.16 23.39 10.27
C SER A 23 7.99 22.73 9.18
N GLU A 24 9.18 23.25 8.87
CA GLU A 24 10.07 22.67 7.86
C GLU A 24 10.65 21.34 8.34
N ILE A 25 10.97 21.24 9.64
CA ILE A 25 11.43 19.98 10.26
C ILE A 25 10.31 18.93 10.18
N ARG A 26 9.07 19.27 10.53
CA ARG A 26 7.92 18.34 10.46
C ARG A 26 7.65 17.89 9.03
N ASN A 27 7.65 18.81 8.06
CA ASN A 27 7.44 18.47 6.65
C ASN A 27 8.55 17.56 6.10
N LYS A 28 9.80 17.79 6.50
CA LYS A 28 10.93 16.93 6.12
C LYS A 28 10.78 15.52 6.70
N VAL A 29 10.42 15.40 7.97
CA VAL A 29 10.17 14.10 8.62
C VAL A 29 8.99 13.36 7.97
N GLU A 30 7.90 14.07 7.65
CA GLU A 30 6.73 13.48 6.99
C GLU A 30 7.08 12.99 5.57
N ALA A 31 7.82 13.78 4.80
CA ALA A 31 8.30 13.40 3.48
C ALA A 31 9.24 12.18 3.53
N GLU A 32 10.18 12.16 4.48
CA GLU A 32 11.06 11.01 4.71
C GLU A 32 10.28 9.75 5.11
N ASN A 33 9.28 9.88 5.98
CA ASN A 33 8.42 8.77 6.39
C ASN A 33 7.60 8.26 5.21
N LYS A 34 7.00 9.14 4.40
CA LYS A 34 6.27 8.76 3.20
C LYS A 34 7.15 7.98 2.23
N GLN A 35 8.38 8.43 1.98
CA GLN A 35 9.34 7.72 1.13
C GLN A 35 9.71 6.34 1.70
N LYS A 36 9.99 6.24 3.01
CA LYS A 36 10.28 4.96 3.68
C LYS A 36 9.09 4.00 3.58
N THR A 37 7.88 4.47 3.86
CA THR A 37 6.66 3.66 3.75
C THR A 37 6.43 3.18 2.32
N GLN A 38 6.59 4.05 1.32
CA GLN A 38 6.47 3.67 -0.09
C GLN A 38 7.52 2.61 -0.49
N ALA A 39 8.76 2.77 -0.05
CA ALA A 39 9.83 1.81 -0.33
C ALA A 39 9.54 0.43 0.32
N ILE A 40 9.06 0.41 1.56
CA ILE A 40 8.66 -0.82 2.27
C ILE A 40 7.49 -1.48 1.55
N GLN A 41 6.44 -0.73 1.18
CA GLN A 41 5.30 -1.26 0.46
C GLN A 41 5.68 -1.82 -0.91
N LYS A 42 6.58 -1.14 -1.63
CA LYS A 42 7.11 -1.62 -2.92
C LYS A 42 7.87 -2.93 -2.75
N LYS A 43 8.80 -3.00 -1.80
CA LYS A 43 9.58 -4.21 -1.51
C LYS A 43 8.69 -5.37 -1.06
N HIS A 44 7.70 -5.09 -0.22
CA HIS A 44 6.71 -6.07 0.23
C HIS A 44 5.89 -6.58 -0.95
N ARG A 45 5.38 -5.68 -1.81
CA ARG A 45 4.65 -6.06 -3.02
C ARG A 45 5.51 -6.92 -3.94
N GLU A 46 6.74 -6.52 -4.21
CA GLU A 46 7.67 -7.27 -5.06
C GLU A 46 7.92 -8.69 -4.52
N ARG A 47 8.08 -8.84 -3.19
CA ARG A 47 8.28 -10.13 -2.54
C ARG A 47 7.14 -11.11 -2.82
N TYR A 48 5.90 -10.70 -2.60
CA TYR A 48 4.74 -11.60 -2.71
C TYR A 48 4.11 -11.62 -4.10
N LEU A 49 4.45 -10.68 -4.99
CA LEU A 49 3.89 -10.63 -6.34
C LEU A 49 4.33 -11.82 -7.20
N ALA A 50 5.55 -12.32 -7.01
CA ALA A 50 6.03 -13.51 -7.70
C ALA A 50 5.22 -14.74 -7.28
N ASP A 51 5.05 -14.94 -5.98
CA ASP A 51 4.25 -16.03 -5.41
C ASP A 51 2.80 -15.95 -5.89
N TRP A 52 2.19 -14.76 -5.80
CA TRP A 52 0.84 -14.53 -6.33
C TRP A 52 0.70 -14.87 -7.82
N LYS A 53 1.66 -14.47 -8.67
CA LYS A 53 1.61 -14.78 -10.10
C LYS A 53 1.70 -16.28 -10.35
N SER A 54 2.54 -16.98 -9.58
CA SER A 54 2.69 -18.43 -9.64
C SER A 54 1.39 -19.12 -9.22
N GLU A 55 0.84 -18.76 -8.06
CA GLU A 55 -0.42 -19.31 -7.55
C GLU A 55 -1.59 -19.02 -8.48
N LYS A 56 -1.70 -17.79 -9.00
CA LYS A 56 -2.72 -17.44 -9.99
C LYS A 56 -2.65 -18.34 -11.22
N ALA A 57 -1.45 -18.57 -11.77
CA ALA A 57 -1.30 -19.43 -12.94
C ALA A 57 -1.73 -20.88 -12.68
N LYS A 58 -1.47 -21.40 -11.47
CA LYS A 58 -1.99 -22.71 -11.04
C LYS A 58 -3.53 -22.70 -10.98
N ILE A 59 -4.11 -21.74 -10.27
CA ILE A 59 -5.56 -21.60 -10.10
C ILE A 59 -6.28 -21.43 -11.45
N ASP A 60 -5.72 -20.63 -12.37
CA ASP A 60 -6.28 -20.42 -13.72
C ASP A 60 -6.37 -21.73 -14.53
N SER A 61 -5.56 -22.74 -14.20
CA SER A 61 -5.55 -24.05 -14.87
C SER A 61 -6.46 -25.10 -14.22
N MET A 62 -6.93 -24.85 -12.99
CA MET A 62 -7.76 -25.77 -12.22
C MET A 62 -9.22 -25.79 -12.70
N LYS A 63 -9.92 -26.88 -12.44
CA LYS A 63 -11.37 -27.03 -12.65
C LYS A 63 -12.10 -27.30 -11.34
N GLY A 64 -13.44 -27.25 -11.36
CA GLY A 64 -14.31 -27.21 -10.18
C GLY A 64 -13.88 -28.05 -8.97
N GLY A 65 -13.61 -29.35 -9.14
CA GLY A 65 -13.17 -30.21 -8.02
C GLY A 65 -11.81 -29.82 -7.45
N GLU A 66 -10.84 -29.48 -8.30
CA GLU A 66 -9.50 -29.02 -7.90
C GLU A 66 -9.56 -27.65 -7.19
N LEU A 67 -10.45 -26.76 -7.65
CA LEU A 67 -10.70 -25.47 -7.03
C LEU A 67 -11.31 -25.63 -5.63
N ALA A 68 -12.28 -26.53 -5.47
CA ALA A 68 -12.89 -26.81 -4.17
C ALA A 68 -11.84 -27.37 -3.19
N SER A 69 -11.01 -28.32 -3.63
CA SER A 69 -9.90 -28.82 -2.81
C SER A 69 -8.93 -27.71 -2.41
N TYR A 70 -8.54 -26.85 -3.35
CA TYR A 70 -7.65 -25.71 -3.07
C TYR A 70 -8.24 -24.74 -2.03
N ILE A 71 -9.53 -24.42 -2.12
CA ILE A 71 -10.20 -23.54 -1.15
C ILE A 71 -10.18 -24.17 0.25
N HIS A 72 -10.49 -25.46 0.35
CA HIS A 72 -10.48 -26.17 1.64
C HIS A 72 -9.07 -26.25 2.25
N GLU A 73 -8.06 -26.58 1.45
CA GLU A 73 -6.66 -26.68 1.89
C GLU A 73 -6.06 -25.33 2.29
N SER A 74 -6.59 -24.23 1.77
CA SER A 74 -6.10 -22.86 2.03
C SER A 74 -6.88 -22.10 3.11
N LEU A 75 -7.81 -22.74 3.83
CA LEU A 75 -8.64 -22.09 4.86
C LEU A 75 -7.83 -21.41 5.98
N ASP A 76 -6.69 -22.00 6.36
CA ASP A 76 -5.83 -21.48 7.43
C ASP A 76 -4.89 -20.35 6.97
N SER A 77 -4.86 -20.05 5.67
CA SER A 77 -4.03 -18.98 5.08
C SER A 77 -4.63 -17.58 5.24
N ALA A 78 -5.44 -17.35 6.27
CA ALA A 78 -6.17 -16.09 6.51
C ALA A 78 -5.27 -14.84 6.60
N PHE A 79 -3.98 -15.04 6.89
CA PHE A 79 -2.97 -14.00 7.02
C PHE A 79 -2.14 -13.75 5.76
N ASP A 80 -2.44 -14.45 4.66
CA ASP A 80 -1.66 -14.30 3.44
C ASP A 80 -1.73 -12.86 2.89
N PRO A 81 -0.58 -12.30 2.50
CA PRO A 81 -0.51 -10.97 1.92
C PRO A 81 -1.39 -10.81 0.68
N ARG A 82 -2.37 -9.90 0.79
CA ARG A 82 -3.24 -9.54 -0.33
C ARG A 82 -2.51 -8.65 -1.34
N VAL A 83 -1.88 -9.26 -2.34
CA VAL A 83 -1.11 -8.54 -3.37
C VAL A 83 -1.69 -8.64 -4.78
N GLY A 84 -2.65 -9.55 -5.00
CA GLY A 84 -3.40 -9.66 -6.24
C GLY A 84 -4.37 -8.49 -6.46
N LEU A 85 -4.63 -8.16 -7.73
CA LEU A 85 -5.59 -7.13 -8.12
C LEU A 85 -6.69 -7.76 -8.99
N HIS A 86 -7.93 -7.68 -8.53
CA HIS A 86 -9.13 -7.96 -9.32
C HIS A 86 -9.90 -6.65 -9.50
N SER A 87 -10.02 -6.17 -10.74
CA SER A 87 -10.63 -4.88 -11.06
C SER A 87 -11.76 -5.05 -12.05
N MET A 88 -12.89 -4.38 -11.81
CA MET A 88 -14.04 -4.34 -12.70
C MET A 88 -14.33 -2.89 -13.08
N LYS A 89 -14.68 -2.65 -14.35
CA LYS A 89 -15.24 -1.36 -14.77
C LYS A 89 -16.72 -1.36 -14.41
N ILE A 90 -17.18 -0.30 -13.75
CA ILE A 90 -18.57 -0.12 -13.36
C ILE A 90 -19.07 1.25 -13.77
N ASN A 91 -20.36 1.34 -14.05
CA ASN A 91 -21.06 2.60 -14.31
C ASN A 91 -21.70 3.16 -13.01
N PRO A 92 -22.26 4.39 -13.03
CA PRO A 92 -22.85 4.99 -11.84
C PRO A 92 -24.02 4.20 -11.23
N HIS A 93 -24.82 3.52 -12.05
CA HIS A 93 -25.95 2.71 -11.58
C HIS A 93 -25.46 1.48 -10.80
N GLU A 94 -24.48 0.76 -11.35
CA GLU A 94 -23.83 -0.38 -10.67
C GLU A 94 -23.14 0.05 -9.38
N HIS A 95 -22.50 1.23 -9.37
CA HIS A 95 -21.93 1.79 -8.16
C HIS A 95 -22.98 2.05 -7.07
N ALA A 96 -24.15 2.58 -7.43
CA ALA A 96 -25.25 2.80 -6.50
C ALA A 96 -25.78 1.48 -5.91
N ILE A 97 -25.90 0.43 -6.73
CA ILE A 97 -26.27 -0.92 -6.28
C ILE A 97 -25.26 -1.45 -5.26
N ILE A 98 -23.97 -1.40 -5.60
CA ILE A 98 -22.90 -1.88 -4.71
C ILE A 98 -22.92 -1.12 -3.38
N LYS A 99 -23.12 0.20 -3.43
CA LYS A 99 -23.17 1.03 -2.22
C LYS A 99 -24.34 0.67 -1.31
N LEU A 100 -25.55 0.52 -1.86
CA LEU A 100 -26.72 0.08 -1.09
C LEU A 100 -26.55 -1.34 -0.53
N ALA A 101 -25.92 -2.24 -1.29
CA ALA A 101 -25.62 -3.59 -0.82
C ALA A 101 -24.61 -3.61 0.34
N LEU A 102 -23.60 -2.73 0.33
CA LEU A 102 -22.68 -2.58 1.46
C LEU A 102 -23.41 -2.13 2.73
N GLU A 103 -24.30 -1.15 2.62
CA GLU A 103 -25.10 -0.66 3.75
C GLU A 103 -26.00 -1.76 4.35
N ARG A 104 -26.62 -2.58 3.50
CA ARG A 104 -27.53 -3.66 3.95
C ARG A 104 -26.81 -4.90 4.49
N SER A 105 -25.66 -5.26 3.91
CA SER A 105 -24.93 -6.47 4.27
C SER A 105 -24.02 -6.31 5.48
N GLY A 106 -23.67 -5.07 5.84
CA GLY A 106 -22.68 -4.76 6.88
C GLY A 106 -21.24 -5.08 6.46
N ALA A 107 -20.99 -5.40 5.18
CA ALA A 107 -19.65 -5.63 4.68
C ALA A 107 -18.82 -4.34 4.69
N ARG A 108 -17.55 -4.42 5.10
CA ARG A 108 -16.64 -3.27 5.23
C ARG A 108 -16.07 -2.79 3.89
N SER A 109 -16.19 -3.60 2.84
CA SER A 109 -15.65 -3.29 1.52
C SER A 109 -16.37 -4.07 0.42
N SER A 110 -16.34 -3.54 -0.81
CA SER A 110 -16.88 -4.23 -2.01
C SER A 110 -16.24 -5.60 -2.23
N ARG A 111 -14.96 -5.77 -1.88
CA ARG A 111 -14.28 -7.08 -1.89
C ARG A 111 -14.94 -8.06 -0.92
N GLU A 112 -15.18 -7.66 0.32
CA GLU A 112 -15.79 -8.52 1.34
C GLU A 112 -17.21 -8.93 0.92
N LEU A 113 -17.98 -7.99 0.40
CA LEU A 113 -19.29 -8.25 -0.20
C LEU A 113 -19.19 -9.27 -1.35
N PHE A 114 -18.28 -9.05 -2.30
CA PHE A 114 -18.12 -9.90 -3.48
C PHE A 114 -17.68 -11.33 -3.10
N VAL A 115 -16.66 -11.47 -2.24
CA VAL A 115 -16.18 -12.78 -1.79
C VAL A 115 -17.27 -13.51 -1.01
N LYS A 116 -18.02 -12.83 -0.15
CA LYS A 116 -19.16 -13.42 0.57
C LYS A 116 -20.22 -13.95 -0.41
N TYR A 117 -20.60 -13.15 -1.40
CA TYR A 117 -21.56 -13.56 -2.42
C TYR A 117 -21.06 -14.76 -3.24
N CYS A 118 -19.77 -14.79 -3.62
CA CYS A 118 -19.18 -15.94 -4.30
C CYS A 118 -19.24 -17.20 -3.44
N LYS A 119 -18.93 -17.10 -2.14
CA LYS A 119 -19.01 -18.20 -1.18
C LYS A 119 -20.42 -18.76 -1.03
N GLU A 120 -21.42 -17.87 -0.95
CA GLU A 120 -22.84 -18.25 -0.92
C GLU A 120 -23.28 -19.03 -2.17
N ILE A 121 -22.66 -18.78 -3.34
CA ILE A 121 -22.96 -19.51 -4.58
C ILE A 121 -22.32 -20.90 -4.62
N ILE A 122 -21.15 -21.06 -4.01
CA ILE A 122 -20.41 -22.33 -4.00
C ILE A 122 -20.68 -23.18 -2.74
N ASP A 123 -21.68 -22.79 -1.94
CA ASP A 123 -22.11 -23.42 -0.68
C ASP A 123 -21.00 -23.53 0.39
N GLU A 124 -20.22 -22.46 0.57
CA GLU A 124 -19.02 -22.42 1.43
C GLU A 124 -18.96 -21.28 2.46
#